data_AF-A0A6L6R7Y9-F1
#
_entry.id   AF-A0A6L6R7Y9-F1
#
_cell.length_a   1.000
_cell.length_b   1.000
_cell.length_c   1.000
_cell.angle_alpha   90.00
_cell.angle_beta   90.00
_cell.angle_gamma   90.00
#
_symmetry.space_group_name_H-M   'P 1'
#
loop_
_entity.id
_entity.type
_entity.pdbx_description
1 polymer ?
#
loop_
_entity_poly.entity_id
_entity_poly.type
_entity_poly.pdbx_seq_one_letter_code
_entity_poly.pdbx_strand_id
1 'polypeptide(L)'
;MTPALRLDAEAVSRFAAFRGESSKLGEQIRALEEALVGALGVEAAGRAAALGVDDSLLAGAVSVKALSAQIDVVLHAVGIIEALPHILAPGEQVQALSLGAGNTNRDFDLETDLQVAEFKFIGWRGGAESVRQDAVLIDVFNLDRAKTERRKVLYLTGSSIPLRYLSTSKRKTRACLARRPGVLEQFDAIYGADAFIHVADYWAAVRDRIEVVDLVDVLPVLGVATGMGEQE
;
A
#
# COMPACT_ATOMS: atom_id res chain seq x y z
N MET A 1 18.40 22.78 8.65
CA MET A 1 17.80 21.91 9.68
C MET A 1 16.30 22.06 9.60
N THR A 2 15.59 21.08 9.07
CA THR A 2 14.12 21.03 9.14
C THR A 2 13.75 20.81 10.60
N PRO A 3 12.85 21.61 11.21
CA PRO A 3 12.41 21.34 12.58
C PRO A 3 11.84 19.93 12.63
N ALA A 4 12.33 19.10 13.55
CA ALA A 4 11.71 17.81 13.81
C ALA A 4 10.26 18.08 14.20
N LEU A 5 9.32 17.48 13.46
CA LEU A 5 7.90 17.53 13.77
C LEU A 5 7.73 16.98 15.20
N ARG A 6 7.45 17.85 16.17
CA ARG A 6 7.12 17.41 17.53
C ARG A 6 5.66 17.01 17.52
N LEU A 7 5.41 15.72 17.76
CA LEU A 7 4.06 15.23 17.98
C LEU A 7 3.54 15.80 19.29
N ASP A 8 2.51 16.62 19.18
CA ASP A 8 1.70 17.05 20.30
C ASP A 8 0.55 16.04 20.48
N ALA A 9 0.65 15.23 21.54
CA ALA A 9 -0.34 14.21 21.86
C ALA A 9 -1.73 14.82 22.12
N GLU A 10 -1.79 16.03 22.66
CA GLU A 10 -3.06 16.74 22.90
C GLU A 10 -3.69 17.14 21.57
N ALA A 11 -2.90 17.71 20.65
CA ALA A 11 -3.36 18.09 19.31
C ALA A 11 -3.89 16.88 18.51
N VAL A 12 -3.20 15.74 18.56
CA VAL A 12 -3.67 14.49 17.92
C VAL A 12 -4.95 13.97 18.57
N SER A 13 -5.07 14.05 19.90
CA SER A 13 -6.30 13.68 20.61
C SER A 13 -7.48 14.58 20.22
N ARG A 14 -7.26 15.88 20.05
CA ARG A 14 -8.29 16.82 19.57
C ARG A 14 -8.71 16.51 18.14
N PHE A 15 -7.76 16.21 17.25
CA PHE A 15 -8.08 15.75 15.90
C PHE A 15 -8.93 14.47 15.91
N ALA A 16 -8.58 13.49 16.74
CA ALA A 16 -9.35 12.25 16.85
C ALA A 16 -10.78 12.50 17.37
N ALA A 17 -10.93 13.37 18.38
CA ALA A 17 -12.23 13.75 18.93
C ALA A 17 -13.10 14.53 17.93
N PHE A 18 -12.51 15.47 17.19
CA PHE A 18 -13.18 16.22 16.14
C PHE A 18 -13.60 15.27 15.00
N ARG A 19 -12.71 14.41 14.51
CA ARG A 19 -13.10 13.40 13.50
C ARG A 19 -14.30 12.57 13.96
N GLY A 20 -14.31 12.15 15.23
CA GLY A 20 -15.33 11.26 15.78
C GLY A 20 -15.46 9.96 14.98
N GLU A 21 -16.63 9.32 15.06
CA GLU A 21 -17.02 8.30 14.09
C GLU A 21 -17.19 8.92 12.69
N SER A 22 -16.80 8.20 11.64
CA SER A 22 -16.88 8.72 10.26
C SER A 22 -18.27 9.22 9.85
N SER A 23 -19.34 8.69 10.46
CA SER A 23 -20.75 9.12 10.24
C SER A 23 -21.08 10.51 10.81
N LYS A 24 -20.32 11.02 11.78
CA LYS A 24 -20.61 12.28 12.51
C LYS A 24 -19.83 13.48 11.98
N LEU A 25 -18.78 13.25 11.18
CA LEU A 25 -17.95 14.32 10.63
C LEU A 25 -18.75 15.31 9.76
N GLY A 26 -19.67 14.81 8.94
CA GLY A 26 -20.51 15.66 8.09
C GLY A 26 -21.42 16.59 8.91
N GLU A 27 -21.94 16.12 10.04
CA GLU A 27 -22.77 16.92 10.94
C GLU A 27 -21.97 18.03 11.62
N GLN A 28 -20.74 17.73 12.05
CA GLN A 28 -19.85 18.73 12.65
C GLN A 28 -19.41 19.80 11.64
N ILE A 29 -19.10 19.40 10.41
CA ILE A 29 -18.78 20.36 9.34
C ILE A 29 -19.99 21.26 9.06
N ARG A 30 -21.20 20.70 8.97
CA ARG A 30 -22.42 21.50 8.79
C ARG A 30 -22.66 22.49 9.93
N ALA A 31 -22.44 22.07 11.17
CA ALA A 31 -22.58 22.96 12.33
C ALA A 31 -21.58 24.14 12.28
N LEU A 32 -20.35 23.89 11.81
CA LEU A 32 -19.36 24.94 11.58
C LEU A 32 -19.79 25.89 10.46
N GLU A 33 -20.27 25.36 9.35
CA GLU A 33 -20.79 26.17 8.23
C GLU A 33 -21.90 27.10 8.72
N GLU A 34 -22.91 26.56 9.40
CA GLU A 34 -24.04 27.31 9.96
C GLU A 34 -23.60 28.39 10.95
N ALA A 35 -22.66 28.09 11.85
CA ALA A 35 -22.17 29.05 12.85
C ALA A 35 -21.36 30.22 12.24
N LEU A 36 -20.71 29.99 11.10
CA LEU A 36 -19.87 30.97 10.42
C LEU A 36 -20.63 31.82 9.40
N VAL A 37 -21.85 31.44 8.98
CA VAL A 37 -22.68 32.27 8.10
C VAL A 37 -22.87 33.67 8.70
N GLY A 38 -22.52 34.70 7.92
CA GLY A 38 -22.67 36.10 8.31
C GLY A 38 -21.71 36.60 9.38
N ALA A 39 -20.73 35.79 9.81
CA ALA A 39 -19.71 36.23 10.76
C ALA A 39 -18.74 37.24 10.13
N LEU A 40 -18.38 38.28 10.87
CA LEU A 40 -17.25 39.13 10.51
C LEU A 40 -15.93 38.38 10.74
N GLY A 41 -14.87 38.72 10.00
CA GLY A 41 -13.58 38.02 10.12
C GLY A 41 -13.01 38.00 11.54
N VAL A 42 -13.24 39.06 12.32
CA VAL A 42 -12.83 39.16 13.73
C VAL A 42 -13.65 38.26 14.67
N GLU A 43 -14.87 37.89 14.29
CA GLU A 43 -15.76 37.02 15.06
C GLU A 43 -15.60 35.55 14.66
N ALA A 44 -15.20 35.29 13.42
CA ALA A 44 -15.09 33.94 12.86
C ALA A 44 -14.19 33.03 13.71
N ALA A 45 -13.06 33.55 14.18
CA ALA A 45 -12.15 32.80 15.05
C ALA A 45 -12.82 32.39 16.38
N GLY A 46 -13.55 33.31 17.02
CA GLY A 46 -14.26 33.03 18.27
C GLY A 46 -15.42 32.03 18.08
N ARG A 47 -16.16 32.15 16.97
CA ARG A 47 -17.25 31.22 16.63
C ARG A 47 -16.74 29.83 16.28
N ALA A 48 -15.63 29.74 15.55
CA ALA A 48 -14.96 28.47 15.25
C ALA A 48 -14.41 27.81 16.53
N ALA A 49 -13.76 28.59 17.40
CA ALA A 49 -13.22 28.10 18.67
C ALA A 49 -14.31 27.55 19.61
N ALA A 50 -15.51 28.16 19.62
CA ALA A 50 -16.65 27.66 20.38
C ALA A 50 -17.12 26.27 19.94
N LEU A 51 -16.79 25.86 18.71
CA LEU A 51 -17.04 24.53 18.15
C LEU A 51 -15.79 23.63 18.18
N GLY A 52 -14.76 24.02 18.93
CA GLY A 52 -13.53 23.24 19.09
C GLY A 52 -12.56 23.34 17.92
N VAL A 53 -12.74 24.32 17.02
CA VAL A 53 -11.80 24.57 15.90
C VAL A 53 -10.84 25.68 16.29
N ASP A 54 -9.60 25.30 16.56
CA ASP A 54 -8.50 26.19 16.91
C ASP A 54 -7.17 25.73 16.28
N ASP A 55 -6.10 26.49 16.56
CA ASP A 55 -4.75 26.18 16.06
C ASP A 55 -4.24 24.80 16.51
N SER A 56 -4.69 24.32 17.67
CA SER A 56 -4.30 22.99 18.19
C SER A 56 -4.95 21.87 17.37
N LEU A 57 -6.23 21.99 17.01
CA LEU A 57 -6.89 21.06 16.10
C LEU A 57 -6.18 21.01 14.73
N LEU A 58 -5.84 22.17 14.17
CA LEU A 58 -5.13 22.26 12.89
C LEU A 58 -3.73 21.65 12.98
N ALA A 59 -2.99 21.93 14.06
CA ALA A 59 -1.67 21.32 14.31
C ALA A 59 -1.76 19.79 14.42
N GLY A 60 -2.81 19.28 15.06
CA GLY A 60 -3.11 17.84 15.13
C GLY A 60 -3.34 17.21 13.77
N ALA A 61 -4.20 17.84 12.95
CA ALA A 61 -4.47 17.38 11.58
C ALA A 61 -3.21 17.38 10.70
N VAL A 62 -2.40 18.44 10.78
CA VAL A 62 -1.11 18.53 10.06
C VAL A 62 -0.15 17.43 10.52
N SER A 63 -0.08 17.17 11.82
CA SER A 63 0.79 16.14 12.39
C SER A 63 0.36 14.74 11.95
N VAL A 64 -0.93 14.43 12.02
CA VAL A 64 -1.48 13.15 11.54
C VAL A 64 -1.25 12.99 10.05
N LYS A 65 -1.43 14.05 9.24
CA LYS A 65 -1.13 14.03 7.80
C LYS A 65 0.35 13.73 7.54
N ALA A 66 1.25 14.38 8.27
CA ALA A 66 2.68 14.18 8.13
C ALA A 66 3.11 12.76 8.50
N LEU A 67 2.55 12.20 9.58
CA LEU A 67 2.75 10.79 9.95
C LEU A 67 2.18 9.84 8.90
N SER A 68 0.96 10.12 8.43
CA SER A 68 0.27 9.28 7.45
C SER A 68 1.03 9.17 6.13
N ALA A 69 1.79 10.20 5.76
CA ALA A 69 2.61 10.20 4.55
C ALA A 69 3.72 9.13 4.56
N GLN A 70 4.10 8.60 5.72
CA GLN A 70 5.14 7.56 5.84
C GLN A 70 4.58 6.18 6.21
N ILE A 71 3.27 6.06 6.45
CA ILE A 71 2.66 4.80 6.89
C ILE A 71 2.92 3.68 5.89
N ASP A 72 2.81 3.93 4.58
CA ASP A 72 3.04 2.89 3.58
C ASP A 72 4.48 2.35 3.61
N VAL A 73 5.47 3.23 3.85
CA VAL A 73 6.88 2.85 3.94
C VAL A 73 7.15 2.07 5.23
N VAL A 74 6.58 2.54 6.35
CA VAL A 74 6.71 1.85 7.66
C VAL A 74 6.03 0.49 7.61
N LEU A 75 4.81 0.41 7.07
CA LEU A 75 4.05 -0.83 6.95
C LEU A 75 4.79 -1.84 6.09
N HIS A 76 5.40 -1.40 4.99
CA HIS A 76 6.22 -2.26 4.15
C HIS A 76 7.46 -2.78 4.88
N ALA A 77 8.26 -1.89 5.47
CA ALA A 77 9.48 -2.28 6.18
C ALA A 77 9.21 -3.21 7.37
N VAL A 78 8.29 -2.80 8.26
CA VAL A 78 7.94 -3.55 9.47
C VAL A 78 7.18 -4.82 9.11
N GLY A 79 6.25 -4.75 8.15
CA GLY A 79 5.50 -5.92 7.69
C GLY A 79 6.40 -7.02 7.13
N ILE A 80 7.46 -6.68 6.40
CA ILE A 80 8.47 -7.65 5.97
C ILE A 80 9.16 -8.27 7.18
N ILE A 81 9.71 -7.44 8.08
CA ILE A 81 10.46 -7.91 9.25
C ILE A 81 9.62 -8.85 10.12
N GLU A 82 8.37 -8.47 10.41
CA GLU A 82 7.45 -9.26 11.21
C GLU A 82 7.05 -10.57 10.51
N ALA A 83 7.06 -10.62 9.17
CA ALA A 83 6.74 -11.85 8.44
C ALA A 83 7.89 -12.86 8.45
N LEU A 84 9.15 -12.41 8.51
CA LEU A 84 10.33 -13.28 8.38
C LEU A 84 10.30 -14.53 9.27
N PRO A 85 10.00 -14.45 10.59
CA PRO A 85 9.99 -15.63 11.46
C PRO A 85 8.99 -16.72 11.04
N HIS A 86 8.00 -16.37 10.22
CA HIS A 86 6.91 -17.24 9.82
C HIS A 86 7.05 -17.77 8.39
N ILE A 87 7.75 -17.04 7.52
CA ILE A 87 7.90 -17.39 6.09
C ILE A 87 9.26 -18.04 5.76
N LEU A 88 10.25 -17.91 6.66
CA LEU A 88 11.56 -18.52 6.50
C LEU A 88 11.56 -19.96 7.01
N ALA A 89 12.14 -20.86 6.22
CA ALA A 89 12.38 -22.23 6.67
C ALA A 89 13.46 -22.28 7.78
N PRO A 90 13.48 -23.32 8.63
CA PRO A 90 14.54 -23.51 9.61
C PRO A 90 15.93 -23.51 8.95
N GLY A 91 16.77 -22.53 9.32
CA GLY A 91 18.13 -22.38 8.78
C GLY A 91 18.22 -21.61 7.46
N GLU A 92 17.11 -21.13 6.90
CA GLU A 92 17.11 -20.21 5.75
C GLU A 92 17.79 -18.89 6.13
N GLN A 93 18.70 -18.43 5.29
CA GLN A 93 19.55 -17.26 5.56
C GLN A 93 19.14 -16.08 4.69
N VAL A 94 18.77 -14.98 5.33
CA VAL A 94 18.55 -13.70 4.66
C VAL A 94 19.87 -13.18 4.09
N GLN A 95 19.92 -12.98 2.77
CA GLN A 95 21.08 -12.48 2.03
C GLN A 95 20.94 -10.98 1.73
N ALA A 96 19.72 -10.53 1.42
CA ALA A 96 19.41 -9.12 1.21
C ALA A 96 17.96 -8.78 1.57
N LEU A 97 17.75 -7.53 1.95
CA LEU A 97 16.44 -6.92 2.18
C LEU A 97 16.39 -5.55 1.50
N SER A 98 15.25 -5.24 0.89
CA SER A 98 14.89 -3.91 0.43
C SER A 98 13.66 -3.42 1.18
N LEU A 99 13.89 -2.71 2.29
CA LEU A 99 12.81 -2.29 3.20
C LEU A 99 12.22 -0.91 2.86
N GLY A 100 12.83 -0.17 1.94
CA GLY A 100 12.45 1.21 1.61
C GLY A 100 12.19 1.35 0.12
N ALA A 101 10.99 1.80 -0.24
CA ALA A 101 10.59 2.03 -1.62
C ALA A 101 11.59 2.96 -2.35
N GLY A 102 12.34 2.40 -3.30
CA GLY A 102 13.16 3.17 -4.25
C GLY A 102 14.52 3.67 -3.76
N ASN A 103 15.00 3.23 -2.58
CA ASN A 103 16.29 3.69 -2.03
C ASN A 103 17.35 2.59 -1.93
N THR A 104 17.11 1.41 -2.51
CA THR A 104 18.08 0.32 -2.51
C THR A 104 18.42 -0.07 -3.95
N ASN A 105 19.68 -0.42 -4.19
CA ASN A 105 20.13 -1.03 -5.46
C ASN A 105 19.85 -2.55 -5.44
N ARG A 106 18.69 -2.96 -4.92
CA ARG A 106 18.31 -4.37 -4.78
C ARG A 106 17.20 -4.69 -5.76
N ASP A 107 17.22 -5.93 -6.26
CA ASP A 107 16.29 -6.38 -7.29
C ASP A 107 14.97 -6.86 -6.70
N PHE A 108 14.96 -7.29 -5.43
CA PHE A 108 13.79 -7.83 -4.72
C PHE A 108 13.68 -7.29 -3.29
N ASP A 109 12.48 -7.33 -2.73
CA ASP A 109 12.19 -6.96 -1.33
C ASP A 109 12.90 -7.89 -0.34
N LEU A 110 12.94 -9.20 -0.65
CA LEU A 110 13.64 -10.22 0.12
C LEU A 110 14.43 -11.15 -0.80
N GLU A 111 15.69 -11.37 -0.45
CA GLU A 111 16.51 -12.45 -1.02
C GLU A 111 17.10 -13.30 0.10
N THR A 112 16.94 -14.60 -0.02
CA THR A 112 17.55 -15.60 0.86
C THR A 112 18.36 -16.60 0.05
N ASP A 113 18.96 -17.58 0.72
CA ASP A 113 19.54 -18.74 0.04
C ASP A 113 18.49 -19.64 -0.61
N LEU A 114 17.21 -19.54 -0.24
CA LEU A 114 16.12 -20.41 -0.74
C LEU A 114 15.04 -19.70 -1.57
N GLN A 115 14.87 -18.38 -1.43
CA GLN A 115 13.81 -17.63 -2.11
C GLN A 115 14.24 -16.24 -2.57
N VAL A 116 13.51 -15.72 -3.56
CA VAL A 116 13.43 -14.30 -3.90
C VAL A 116 11.96 -13.89 -3.84
N ALA A 117 11.66 -12.73 -3.27
CA ALA A 117 10.28 -12.35 -3.03
C ALA A 117 9.99 -10.85 -3.12
N GLU A 118 8.74 -10.56 -3.49
CA GLU A 118 8.15 -9.22 -3.56
C GLU A 118 6.97 -9.14 -2.59
N PHE A 119 6.78 -7.99 -1.95
CA PHE A 119 5.73 -7.76 -0.95
C PHE A 119 4.80 -6.62 -1.36
N LYS A 120 3.49 -6.84 -1.24
CA LYS A 120 2.47 -5.80 -1.42
C LYS A 120 1.50 -5.75 -0.25
N PHE A 121 1.72 -4.76 0.61
CA PHE A 121 0.83 -4.38 1.71
C PHE A 121 -0.22 -3.39 1.22
N ILE A 122 -1.24 -3.91 0.54
CA ILE A 122 -2.32 -3.12 -0.07
C ILE A 122 -3.65 -3.52 0.55
N GLY A 123 -4.37 -2.55 1.11
CA GLY A 123 -5.80 -2.68 1.41
C GLY A 123 -6.62 -2.61 0.13
N TRP A 124 -6.91 -3.76 -0.46
CA TRP A 124 -7.66 -3.90 -1.70
C TRP A 124 -9.13 -3.54 -1.50
N ARG A 125 -9.65 -2.60 -2.29
CA ARG A 125 -11.06 -2.17 -2.23
C ARG A 125 -11.91 -2.80 -3.33
N GLY A 126 -11.26 -3.35 -4.35
CA GLY A 126 -11.93 -3.82 -5.56
C GLY A 126 -12.24 -2.69 -6.54
N GLY A 127 -12.69 -3.07 -7.74
CA GLY A 127 -12.94 -2.12 -8.83
C GLY A 127 -11.67 -1.64 -9.53
N ALA A 128 -11.67 -0.37 -9.96
CA ALA A 128 -10.60 0.22 -10.75
C ALA A 128 -9.41 0.67 -9.89
N GLU A 129 -8.53 -0.27 -9.53
CA GLU A 129 -7.30 -0.02 -8.77
C GLU A 129 -6.05 -0.08 -9.67
N SER A 130 -6.08 0.63 -10.81
CA SER A 130 -5.13 0.43 -11.92
C SER A 130 -3.66 0.54 -11.50
N VAL A 131 -3.29 1.54 -10.70
CA VAL A 131 -1.91 1.74 -10.23
C VAL A 131 -1.42 0.55 -9.39
N ARG A 132 -2.27 0.06 -8.47
CA ARG A 132 -1.95 -1.05 -7.56
C ARG A 132 -1.86 -2.39 -8.32
N GLN A 133 -2.79 -2.58 -9.25
CA GLN A 133 -2.82 -3.73 -10.16
C GLN A 133 -1.59 -3.78 -11.08
N ASP A 134 -1.22 -2.63 -11.66
CA ASP A 134 -0.05 -2.54 -12.54
C ASP A 134 1.23 -2.87 -11.76
N ALA A 135 1.34 -2.41 -10.51
CA ALA A 135 2.47 -2.75 -9.63
C ALA A 135 2.58 -4.26 -9.38
N VAL A 136 1.48 -4.96 -9.11
CA VAL A 136 1.48 -6.42 -8.94
C VAL A 136 1.94 -7.14 -10.21
N LEU A 137 1.51 -6.69 -11.38
CA LEU A 137 1.95 -7.28 -12.64
C LEU A 137 3.46 -7.08 -12.88
N ILE A 138 3.98 -5.91 -12.51
CA ILE A 138 5.42 -5.62 -12.60
C ILE A 138 6.21 -6.57 -11.70
N ASP A 139 5.78 -6.78 -10.45
CA ASP A 139 6.42 -7.73 -9.54
C ASP A 139 6.40 -9.16 -10.10
N VAL A 140 5.26 -9.60 -10.63
CA VAL A 140 5.12 -10.91 -11.30
C VAL A 140 6.13 -11.05 -12.44
N PHE A 141 6.27 -10.02 -13.27
CA PHE A 141 7.26 -10.03 -14.35
C PHE A 141 8.70 -10.12 -13.82
N ASN A 142 9.05 -9.32 -12.81
CA ASN A 142 10.39 -9.33 -12.22
C ASN A 142 10.71 -10.70 -11.61
N LEU A 143 9.78 -11.29 -10.84
CA LEU A 143 9.92 -12.63 -10.26
C LEU A 143 10.07 -13.69 -11.35
N ASP A 144 9.22 -13.70 -12.37
CA ASP A 144 9.32 -14.64 -13.49
C ASP A 144 10.70 -14.55 -14.18
N ARG A 145 11.29 -13.35 -14.27
CA ARG A 145 12.58 -13.10 -14.92
C ARG A 145 13.80 -13.18 -14.04
N ALA A 146 13.63 -13.38 -12.73
CA ALA A 146 14.72 -13.69 -11.83
C ALA A 146 15.52 -14.91 -12.34
N LYS A 147 16.82 -14.71 -12.60
CA LYS A 147 17.75 -15.76 -13.06
C LYS A 147 18.25 -16.57 -11.87
N THR A 148 17.35 -17.34 -11.27
CA THR A 148 17.63 -18.12 -10.06
C THR A 148 16.75 -19.36 -10.02
N GLU A 149 17.29 -20.41 -9.40
CA GLU A 149 16.55 -21.65 -9.07
C GLU A 149 15.83 -21.55 -7.72
N ARG A 150 16.01 -20.44 -7.00
CA ARG A 150 15.30 -20.14 -5.74
C ARG A 150 13.81 -20.05 -5.98
N ARG A 151 13.02 -20.35 -4.93
CA ARG A 151 11.57 -20.11 -4.95
C ARG A 151 11.29 -18.63 -5.23
N LYS A 152 10.27 -18.37 -6.04
CA LYS A 152 9.83 -17.02 -6.39
C LYS A 152 8.49 -16.80 -5.73
N VAL A 153 8.42 -15.86 -4.79
CA VAL A 153 7.24 -15.70 -3.94
C VAL A 153 6.70 -14.29 -4.02
N LEU A 154 5.39 -14.17 -4.23
CA LEU A 154 4.66 -12.91 -4.18
C LEU A 154 3.80 -12.91 -2.91
N TYR A 155 4.19 -12.10 -1.93
CA TYR A 155 3.47 -11.94 -0.67
C TYR A 155 2.47 -10.78 -0.77
N LEU A 156 1.19 -11.05 -0.55
CA LEU A 156 0.09 -10.08 -0.70
C LEU A 156 -0.70 -9.99 0.59
N THR A 157 -1.10 -8.79 1.02
CA THR A 157 -2.15 -8.66 2.04
C THR A 157 -3.52 -8.79 1.38
N GLY A 158 -4.20 -9.93 1.54
CA GLY A 158 -5.47 -10.20 0.86
C GLY A 158 -5.25 -10.56 -0.61
N SER A 159 -5.23 -11.85 -0.92
CA SER A 159 -4.85 -12.40 -2.22
C SER A 159 -6.00 -12.48 -3.24
N SER A 160 -7.25 -12.49 -2.78
CA SER A 160 -8.42 -12.76 -3.62
C SER A 160 -8.61 -11.76 -4.78
N ILE A 161 -8.54 -10.46 -4.48
CA ILE A 161 -8.68 -9.38 -5.47
C ILE A 161 -7.51 -9.37 -6.48
N PRO A 162 -6.23 -9.37 -6.06
CA PRO A 162 -5.11 -9.39 -6.99
C PRO A 162 -5.06 -10.68 -7.82
N LEU A 163 -5.35 -11.85 -7.24
CA LEU A 163 -5.41 -13.11 -8.01
C LEU A 163 -6.53 -13.10 -9.04
N ARG A 164 -7.71 -12.55 -8.71
CA ARG A 164 -8.78 -12.36 -9.69
C ARG A 164 -8.35 -11.43 -10.81
N TYR A 165 -7.70 -10.31 -10.48
CA TYR A 165 -7.13 -9.40 -11.49
C TYR A 165 -6.16 -10.14 -12.40
N LEU A 166 -5.15 -10.83 -11.86
CA LEU A 166 -4.17 -11.56 -12.64
C LEU A 166 -4.82 -12.65 -13.50
N SER A 167 -5.85 -13.33 -13.00
CA SER A 167 -6.44 -14.49 -13.68
C SER A 167 -7.51 -14.14 -14.72
N THR A 168 -8.18 -12.99 -14.62
CA THR A 168 -9.33 -12.67 -15.47
C THR A 168 -9.24 -11.34 -16.19
N SER A 169 -8.22 -10.53 -15.93
CA SER A 169 -8.11 -9.18 -16.49
C SER A 169 -7.89 -9.20 -18.00
N LYS A 170 -8.77 -8.46 -18.71
CA LYS A 170 -8.64 -8.10 -20.13
C LYS A 170 -7.90 -6.78 -20.33
N ARG A 171 -7.18 -6.27 -19.33
CA ARG A 171 -6.30 -5.11 -19.53
C ARG A 171 -5.11 -5.54 -20.38
N LYS A 172 -4.66 -4.65 -21.27
CA LYS A 172 -3.50 -4.94 -22.12
C LYS A 172 -2.23 -4.99 -21.27
N THR A 173 -1.46 -6.08 -21.35
CA THR A 173 -0.23 -6.29 -20.55
C THR A 173 0.74 -5.13 -20.74
N ARG A 174 1.08 -4.81 -22.00
CA ARG A 174 1.96 -3.70 -22.34
C ARG A 174 1.48 -2.35 -21.79
N ALA A 175 0.18 -2.10 -21.78
CA ALA A 175 -0.37 -0.85 -21.25
C ALA A 175 -0.19 -0.73 -19.73
N CYS A 176 -0.23 -1.86 -19.02
CA CYS A 176 0.05 -1.92 -17.59
C CYS A 176 1.55 -1.73 -17.31
N LEU A 177 2.42 -2.36 -18.12
CA LEU A 177 3.87 -2.26 -18.00
C LEU A 177 4.44 -0.89 -18.43
N ALA A 178 3.76 -0.14 -19.30
CA ALA A 178 4.22 1.14 -19.84
C ALA A 178 4.52 2.21 -18.78
N ARG A 179 4.01 2.05 -17.55
CA ARG A 179 4.31 2.94 -16.41
C ARG A 179 5.74 2.77 -15.89
N ARG A 180 6.42 1.68 -16.26
CA ARG A 180 7.84 1.42 -16.02
C ARG A 180 8.50 1.10 -17.37
N PRO A 181 8.96 2.11 -18.12
CA PRO A 181 9.48 1.92 -19.48
C PRO A 181 10.55 0.83 -19.60
N GLY A 182 11.50 0.76 -18.65
CA GLY A 182 12.53 -0.28 -18.65
C GLY A 182 11.98 -1.70 -18.49
N VAL A 183 10.86 -1.88 -17.77
CA VAL A 183 10.19 -3.18 -17.64
C VAL A 183 9.48 -3.54 -18.95
N LEU A 184 8.82 -2.57 -19.59
CA LEU A 184 8.19 -2.77 -20.90
C LEU A 184 9.22 -3.13 -21.97
N GLU A 185 10.36 -2.44 -22.02
CA GLU A 185 11.44 -2.72 -22.96
C GLU A 185 11.97 -4.16 -22.80
N GLN A 186 12.16 -4.62 -21.57
CA GLN A 186 12.57 -6.00 -21.30
C GLN A 186 11.50 -7.00 -21.72
N PHE A 187 10.23 -6.71 -21.41
CA PHE A 187 9.12 -7.56 -21.83
C PHE A 187 9.08 -7.72 -23.35
N ASP A 188 9.20 -6.61 -24.08
CA ASP A 188 9.18 -6.56 -25.53
C ASP A 188 10.37 -7.29 -26.15
N ALA A 189 11.56 -7.18 -25.54
CA ALA A 189 12.75 -7.87 -26.00
C ALA A 189 12.65 -9.40 -25.86
N ILE A 190 11.93 -9.89 -24.86
CA ILE A 190 11.81 -11.33 -24.56
C ILE A 190 10.66 -11.96 -25.35
N TYR A 191 9.49 -11.32 -25.34
CA TYR A 191 8.25 -11.92 -25.84
C TYR A 191 7.79 -11.32 -27.17
N GLY A 192 8.26 -10.13 -27.53
CA GLY A 192 7.76 -9.38 -28.68
C GLY A 192 6.47 -8.63 -28.38
N ALA A 193 6.10 -7.73 -29.28
CA ALA A 193 5.02 -6.77 -29.04
C ALA A 193 3.60 -7.35 -29.03
N ASP A 194 3.42 -8.48 -29.71
CA ASP A 194 2.12 -9.12 -29.91
C ASP A 194 1.91 -10.34 -28.98
N ALA A 195 2.86 -10.62 -28.08
CA ALA A 195 2.74 -11.69 -27.10
C ALA A 195 1.98 -11.24 -25.85
N PHE A 196 1.23 -12.17 -25.26
CA PHE A 196 0.44 -11.99 -24.04
C PHE A 196 -0.36 -10.68 -24.04
N ILE A 197 -1.30 -10.56 -24.98
CA ILE A 197 -2.09 -9.34 -25.21
C ILE A 197 -2.72 -8.84 -23.91
N HIS A 198 -3.30 -9.75 -23.12
CA HIS A 198 -3.93 -9.44 -21.83
C HIS A 198 -3.14 -9.95 -20.64
N VAL A 199 -3.33 -9.30 -19.49
CA VAL A 199 -2.70 -9.69 -18.22
C VAL A 199 -2.96 -11.16 -17.89
N ALA A 200 -4.18 -11.64 -18.11
CA ALA A 200 -4.54 -13.04 -17.88
C ALA A 200 -3.75 -14.01 -18.76
N ASP A 201 -3.42 -13.62 -20.00
CA ASP A 201 -2.63 -14.45 -20.92
C ASP A 201 -1.21 -14.64 -20.36
N TYR A 202 -0.59 -13.56 -19.85
CA TYR A 202 0.74 -13.63 -19.24
C TYR A 202 0.72 -14.43 -17.94
N TRP A 203 -0.23 -14.13 -17.04
CA TRP A 203 -0.33 -14.84 -15.76
C TRP A 203 -0.51 -16.35 -15.96
N ALA A 204 -1.39 -16.77 -16.88
CA ALA A 204 -1.60 -18.19 -17.17
C ALA A 204 -0.32 -18.92 -17.57
N ALA A 205 0.61 -18.24 -18.24
CA ALA A 205 1.88 -18.83 -18.68
C ALA A 205 2.96 -18.88 -17.59
N VAL A 206 2.82 -18.12 -16.50
CA VAL A 206 3.87 -17.97 -15.48
C VAL A 206 3.47 -18.40 -14.07
N ARG A 207 2.16 -18.51 -13.79
CA ARG A 207 1.62 -18.76 -12.43
C ARG A 207 2.23 -19.96 -11.72
N ASP A 208 2.54 -21.04 -12.42
CA ASP A 208 3.06 -22.27 -11.80
C ASP A 208 4.54 -22.13 -11.37
N ARG A 209 5.20 -21.02 -11.74
CA ARG A 209 6.57 -20.68 -11.33
C ARG A 209 6.63 -19.66 -10.19
N ILE A 210 5.49 -19.12 -9.76
CA ILE A 210 5.41 -18.06 -8.75
C ILE A 210 4.43 -18.51 -7.67
N GLU A 211 4.95 -18.68 -6.47
CA GLU A 211 4.14 -18.94 -5.28
C GLU A 211 3.46 -17.64 -4.84
N VAL A 212 2.15 -17.67 -4.59
CA VAL A 212 1.41 -16.52 -4.05
C VAL A 212 0.96 -16.86 -2.65
N VAL A 213 1.38 -16.05 -1.68
CA VAL A 213 1.08 -16.24 -0.26
C VAL A 213 0.28 -15.06 0.25
N ASP A 214 -0.83 -15.35 0.94
CA ASP A 214 -1.60 -14.32 1.63
C ASP A 214 -0.97 -14.05 3.00
N LEU A 215 -0.47 -12.83 3.19
CA LEU A 215 0.14 -12.39 4.43
C LEU A 215 -0.88 -12.28 5.58
N VAL A 216 -2.18 -12.25 5.30
CA VAL A 216 -3.19 -12.29 6.37
C VAL A 216 -3.19 -13.65 7.07
N ASP A 217 -2.87 -14.74 6.35
CA ASP A 217 -2.76 -16.07 6.95
C ASP A 217 -1.50 -16.22 7.81
N VAL A 218 -0.47 -15.43 7.51
CA VAL A 218 0.82 -15.41 8.23
C VAL A 218 0.79 -14.45 9.41
N LEU A 219 0.24 -13.24 9.19
CA LEU A 219 0.15 -12.14 10.14
C LEU A 219 -1.29 -11.63 10.21
N PRO A 220 -2.16 -12.26 11.04
CA PRO A 220 -3.59 -11.94 11.09
C PRO A 220 -3.93 -10.46 11.37
N VAL A 221 -3.03 -9.74 12.06
CA VAL A 221 -3.18 -8.30 12.33
C VAL A 221 -3.34 -7.45 11.05
N LEU A 222 -2.78 -7.92 9.93
CA LEU A 222 -2.90 -7.24 8.63
C LEU A 222 -4.33 -7.28 8.08
N GLY A 223 -5.15 -8.25 8.48
CA GLY A 223 -6.57 -8.34 8.08
C GLY A 223 -7.45 -7.26 8.72
N VAL A 224 -7.08 -6.77 9.91
CA VAL A 224 -7.82 -5.73 10.65
C VAL A 224 -7.59 -4.34 10.02
N ALA A 225 -6.37 -4.08 9.55
CA ALA A 225 -5.98 -2.78 8.98
C ALA A 225 -6.46 -2.56 7.53
N THR A 226 -6.77 -3.62 6.79
CA THR A 226 -7.20 -3.55 5.39
C THR A 226 -8.73 -3.46 5.21
N GLY A 227 -9.50 -3.49 6.30
CA GLY A 227 -10.96 -3.46 6.26
C GLY A 227 -11.60 -4.79 5.83
N MET A 228 -10.90 -5.91 6.03
CA MET A 228 -11.41 -7.25 5.70
C MET A 228 -12.23 -7.91 6.82
N GLY A 229 -12.48 -7.22 7.93
CA GLY A 229 -13.43 -7.64 8.95
C GLY A 229 -14.69 -6.78 8.89
N GLU A 230 -15.68 -7.22 8.09
CA GLU A 230 -17.12 -6.88 8.15
C GLU A 230 -17.74 -7.08 6.75
N GLN A 231 -17.81 -8.32 6.26
CA GLN A 231 -18.82 -8.74 5.29
C GLN A 231 -19.18 -10.20 5.59
N GLU A 232 -20.12 -10.39 6.54
CA GLU A 232 -21.02 -11.55 6.53
C GLU A 232 -22.19 -11.27 5.59
#